data_AF-V4AVE8-F1
#
_entry.id   AF-V4AVE8-F1
#
_cell.length_a   1.000
_cell.length_b   1.000
_cell.length_c   1.000
_cell.angle_alpha   90.00
_cell.angle_beta   90.00
_cell.angle_gamma   90.00
#
_symmetry.space_group_name_H-M   'P 1'
#
loop_
_entity.id
_entity.type
_entity.pdbx_description
1 polymer ?
#
loop_
_entity_poly.entity_id
_entity_poly.type
_entity_poly.pdbx_seq_one_letter_code
_entity_poly.pdbx_strand_id
1 'polypeptide(L)'
;MKYSTVEERLSTFVGWPHRHTPYPLDLARAGFYYIGPGDRVRCAYCNGDLNNWSATDNPLKEHIRLLPLCPFLDGSYKPVKVSQESKSGWVQTKRDRLKSFIGWNGQVDPRQLAHAGFYYLGNSDRVQCFSCQTIFRDWVAGDDPWIEHSKWYPDCPYIQLCLGKEIVKEIRRNVLKNAPIDVVDCVH
;
A
#
# COMPACT_ATOMS: atom_id res chain seq x y z
N MET A 1 9.59 0.68 -4.76
CA MET A 1 8.44 -0.24 -4.97
C MET A 1 8.63 -1.42 -4.03
N LYS A 2 7.59 -1.92 -3.35
CA LYS A 2 7.70 -3.17 -2.56
C LYS A 2 7.81 -4.37 -3.49
N TYR A 3 8.67 -5.33 -3.17
CA TYR A 3 8.85 -6.60 -3.89
C TYR A 3 9.36 -6.46 -5.33
N SER A 4 10.23 -5.48 -5.53
CA SER A 4 10.85 -5.15 -6.80
C SER A 4 11.89 -6.19 -7.24
N THR A 5 12.54 -6.85 -6.29
CA THR A 5 13.52 -7.91 -6.56
C THR A 5 12.94 -9.32 -6.41
N VAL A 6 13.60 -10.32 -7.01
CA VAL A 6 13.20 -11.72 -6.86
C VAL A 6 13.34 -12.15 -5.40
N GLU A 7 14.38 -11.68 -4.72
CA GLU A 7 14.71 -12.00 -3.33
C GLU A 7 13.62 -11.47 -2.39
N GLU A 8 13.18 -10.22 -2.58
CA GLU A 8 12.09 -9.63 -1.81
C GLU A 8 10.80 -10.42 -2.00
N ARG A 9 10.48 -10.83 -3.24
CA ARG A 9 9.30 -11.67 -3.51
C ARG A 9 9.42 -13.04 -2.88
N LEU A 10 10.58 -13.70 -3.02
CA LEU A 10 10.82 -15.02 -2.46
C LEU A 10 10.67 -15.03 -0.93
N SER A 11 11.13 -13.96 -0.27
CA SER A 11 11.03 -13.83 1.19
C SER A 11 9.58 -13.85 1.70
N THR A 12 8.60 -13.58 0.84
CA THR A 12 7.18 -13.59 1.24
C THR A 12 6.58 -14.99 1.37
N PHE A 13 7.19 -16.02 0.77
CA PHE A 13 6.64 -17.39 0.70
C PHE A 13 6.76 -18.19 2.00
N VAL A 14 6.83 -17.50 3.14
CA VAL A 14 6.77 -18.13 4.45
C VAL A 14 5.39 -18.78 4.62
N GLY A 15 5.36 -20.10 4.83
CA GLY A 15 4.12 -20.87 4.98
C GLY A 15 3.44 -21.26 3.66
N TRP A 16 4.13 -21.14 2.52
CA TRP A 16 3.61 -21.62 1.23
C TRP A 16 3.30 -23.12 1.26
N PRO A 17 2.13 -23.57 0.77
CA PRO A 17 1.76 -24.98 0.81
C PRO A 17 2.57 -25.78 -0.21
N HIS A 18 3.74 -26.29 0.18
CA HIS A 18 4.67 -27.00 -0.72
C HIS A 18 4.10 -28.26 -1.42
N ARG A 19 2.94 -28.77 -1.01
CA ARG A 19 2.32 -29.96 -1.63
C ARG A 19 1.34 -29.51 -2.70
N HIS A 20 1.54 -29.99 -3.93
CA HIS A 20 0.68 -29.72 -5.09
C HIS A 20 0.72 -28.29 -5.64
N THR A 21 1.77 -27.51 -5.36
CA THR A 21 1.95 -26.16 -5.93
C THR A 21 3.32 -25.97 -6.58
N PRO A 22 3.50 -24.98 -7.47
CA PRO A 22 4.80 -24.62 -8.02
C PRO A 22 5.80 -24.20 -6.94
N TYR A 23 7.08 -24.26 -7.30
CA TYR A 23 8.16 -23.88 -6.39
C TYR A 23 8.17 -22.36 -6.17
N PRO A 24 8.32 -21.87 -4.93
CA PRO A 24 8.33 -20.43 -4.61
C PRO A 24 9.29 -19.58 -5.45
N LEU A 25 10.46 -20.12 -5.78
CA LEU A 25 11.43 -19.40 -6.62
C LEU A 25 10.91 -19.16 -8.04
N ASP A 26 10.14 -20.10 -8.60
CA ASP A 26 9.57 -19.94 -9.94
C ASP A 26 8.44 -18.91 -9.95
N LEU A 27 7.61 -18.89 -8.89
CA LEU A 27 6.61 -17.85 -8.68
C LEU A 27 7.27 -16.47 -8.52
N ALA A 28 8.31 -16.37 -7.69
CA ALA A 28 9.09 -15.16 -7.51
C ALA A 28 9.75 -14.68 -8.82
N ARG A 29 10.34 -15.59 -9.61
CA ARG A 29 10.91 -15.25 -10.92
C ARG A 29 9.85 -14.80 -11.92
N ALA A 30 8.64 -15.37 -11.87
CA ALA A 30 7.50 -14.93 -12.68
C ALA A 30 6.84 -13.63 -12.18
N GLY A 31 7.43 -12.95 -11.19
CA GLY A 31 6.98 -11.64 -10.71
C GLY A 31 5.97 -11.70 -9.57
N PHE A 32 5.70 -12.89 -9.00
CA PHE A 32 4.71 -13.07 -7.96
C PHE A 32 5.31 -13.08 -6.54
N TYR A 33 4.58 -12.53 -5.58
CA TYR A 33 4.85 -12.69 -4.15
C TYR A 33 3.64 -13.32 -3.47
N TYR A 34 3.88 -14.03 -2.38
CA TYR A 34 2.85 -14.69 -1.60
C TYR A 34 2.03 -13.68 -0.80
N ILE A 35 0.71 -13.80 -0.87
CA ILE A 35 -0.23 -12.96 -0.11
C ILE A 35 -1.05 -13.74 0.91
N GLY A 36 -1.09 -15.08 0.82
CA GLY A 36 -1.85 -15.97 1.70
C GLY A 36 -3.34 -15.63 1.80
N PRO A 37 -4.15 -16.38 2.57
CA PRO A 37 -3.88 -17.77 2.96
C PRO A 37 -3.99 -18.70 1.73
N GLY A 38 -3.63 -19.97 1.89
CA GLY A 38 -3.63 -20.95 0.80
C GLY A 38 -2.48 -20.72 -0.17
N ASP A 39 -2.76 -20.81 -1.47
CA ASP A 39 -1.79 -20.67 -2.56
C ASP A 39 -1.92 -19.34 -3.33
N ARG A 40 -2.43 -18.30 -2.66
CA ARG A 40 -2.66 -17.00 -3.31
C ARG A 40 -1.36 -16.23 -3.48
N VAL A 41 -1.12 -15.76 -4.70
CA VAL A 41 0.02 -14.90 -5.05
C VAL A 41 -0.43 -13.65 -5.79
N ARG A 42 0.33 -12.57 -5.68
CA ARG A 42 0.09 -11.30 -6.38
C ARG A 42 1.31 -10.91 -7.20
N CYS A 43 1.09 -10.43 -8.42
CA CYS A 43 2.18 -9.90 -9.23
C CYS A 43 2.62 -8.53 -8.69
N ALA A 44 3.92 -8.33 -8.49
CA ALA A 44 4.48 -7.05 -8.06
C ALA A 44 4.29 -5.92 -9.09
N TYR A 45 4.05 -6.25 -10.36
CA TYR A 45 4.08 -5.30 -11.48
C TYR A 45 2.70 -4.89 -12.00
N CYS A 46 1.76 -5.84 -12.12
CA CYS A 46 0.39 -5.56 -12.54
C CYS A 46 -0.64 -5.61 -11.39
N ASN A 47 -0.22 -6.02 -10.19
CA ASN A 47 -1.11 -6.29 -9.05
C ASN A 47 -2.20 -7.35 -9.30
N GLY A 48 -2.06 -8.16 -10.35
CA GLY A 48 -2.96 -9.29 -10.62
C GLY A 48 -2.73 -10.43 -9.65
N ASP A 49 -3.82 -11.04 -9.19
CA ASP A 49 -3.84 -12.14 -8.23
C ASP A 49 -4.08 -13.47 -8.93
N LEU A 50 -3.31 -14.50 -8.56
CA LEU A 50 -3.47 -15.87 -9.02
C LEU A 50 -3.52 -16.85 -7.83
N ASN A 51 -4.27 -17.92 -7.98
CA ASN A 51 -4.49 -18.98 -6.98
C ASN A 51 -4.98 -20.26 -7.67
N ASN A 52 -5.24 -21.33 -6.89
CA ASN A 52 -5.59 -22.67 -7.39
C ASN A 52 -4.49 -23.29 -8.26
N TRP A 53 -3.25 -23.16 -7.82
CA TRP A 53 -2.08 -23.69 -8.48
C TRP A 53 -1.97 -25.21 -8.35
N SER A 54 -1.52 -25.85 -9.42
CA SER A 54 -1.06 -27.23 -9.46
C SER A 54 0.47 -27.30 -9.47
N ALA A 55 1.06 -28.37 -8.95
CA ALA A 55 2.50 -28.63 -9.00
C ALA A 55 3.05 -28.69 -10.43
N THR A 56 2.20 -28.90 -11.42
CA THR A 56 2.56 -28.94 -12.85
C THR A 56 2.47 -27.58 -13.53
N ASP A 57 1.89 -26.57 -12.89
CA ASP A 57 1.70 -25.27 -13.50
C ASP A 57 3.03 -24.55 -13.66
N ASN A 58 3.18 -23.84 -14.78
CA ASN A 58 4.31 -22.96 -14.99
C ASN A 58 3.88 -21.53 -14.66
N PRO A 59 4.43 -20.91 -13.60
CA PRO A 59 4.00 -19.58 -13.15
C PRO A 59 4.04 -18.50 -14.23
N LEU A 60 5.08 -18.50 -15.07
CA LEU A 60 5.20 -17.52 -16.15
C LEU A 60 4.16 -17.74 -17.26
N LYS A 61 3.90 -19.00 -17.65
CA LYS A 61 2.85 -19.30 -18.63
C LYS A 61 1.47 -18.91 -18.12
N GLU A 62 1.17 -19.20 -16.86
CA GLU A 62 -0.11 -18.78 -16.25
C GLU A 62 -0.21 -17.25 -16.16
N HIS A 63 0.89 -16.56 -15.85
CA HIS A 63 0.96 -15.10 -15.91
C HIS A 63 0.62 -14.58 -17.31
N ILE A 64 1.26 -15.12 -18.36
CA ILE A 64 1.00 -14.74 -19.75
C ILE A 64 -0.46 -15.00 -20.15
N ARG A 65 -1.00 -16.15 -19.75
CA ARG A 65 -2.34 -16.59 -20.11
C ARG A 65 -3.43 -15.73 -19.46
N LEU A 66 -3.29 -15.43 -18.16
CA LEU A 66 -4.34 -14.81 -17.35
C LEU A 66 -4.18 -13.29 -17.20
N LEU A 67 -2.95 -12.78 -17.30
CA LEU A 67 -2.62 -11.37 -17.10
C LEU A 67 -1.72 -10.85 -18.25
N PRO A 68 -2.13 -10.99 -19.53
CA PRO A 68 -1.28 -10.72 -20.70
C PRO A 68 -0.86 -9.26 -20.85
N LEU A 69 -1.56 -8.32 -20.20
CA LEU A 69 -1.25 -6.89 -20.23
C LEU A 69 -0.30 -6.46 -19.10
N CYS A 70 0.32 -7.42 -18.41
CA CYS A 70 1.27 -7.12 -17.35
C CYS A 70 2.57 -6.51 -17.93
N PRO A 71 3.01 -5.31 -17.48
CA PRO A 71 4.25 -4.69 -17.96
C PRO A 71 5.51 -5.52 -17.71
N PHE A 72 5.43 -6.50 -16.80
CA PHE A 72 6.51 -7.45 -16.54
C PHE A 72 6.79 -8.36 -17.76
N LEU A 73 5.76 -8.70 -18.54
CA LEU A 73 5.84 -9.73 -19.58
C LEU A 73 6.44 -9.22 -20.89
N ASP A 74 6.16 -7.96 -21.25
CA ASP A 74 6.67 -7.34 -22.48
C ASP A 74 7.96 -6.52 -22.24
N GLY A 75 8.50 -6.57 -21.02
CA GLY A 75 9.67 -5.78 -20.63
C GLY A 75 9.44 -4.28 -20.63
N SER A 76 8.19 -3.82 -20.79
CA SER A 76 7.82 -2.40 -20.71
C SER A 76 7.80 -1.88 -19.27
N TYR A 77 7.96 -2.78 -18.28
CA TYR A 77 8.07 -2.41 -16.88
C TYR A 77 9.25 -1.47 -16.67
N LYS A 78 8.96 -0.18 -16.65
CA LYS A 78 9.89 0.84 -16.20
C LYS A 78 9.86 0.84 -14.68
N PRO A 79 10.97 0.48 -13.99
CA PRO A 79 11.05 0.70 -12.57
C PRO A 79 10.76 2.18 -12.33
N VAL A 80 9.69 2.46 -11.59
CA VAL A 80 9.35 3.82 -11.21
C VAL A 80 10.49 4.32 -10.34
N LYS A 81 11.46 5.00 -10.96
CA LYS A 81 12.20 6.05 -10.26
C LYS A 81 11.12 7.01 -9.81
N VAL A 82 11.02 7.24 -8.50
CA VAL A 82 10.07 8.21 -7.96
C VAL A 82 10.51 9.59 -8.47
N SER A 83 9.99 9.94 -9.63
CA SER A 83 9.97 11.26 -10.21
C SER A 83 8.54 11.46 -10.65
N GLN A 84 7.97 12.57 -10.20
CA GLN A 84 6.59 12.97 -10.36
C GLN A 84 6.11 12.80 -11.81
N GLU A 85 4.98 12.10 -12.01
CA GLU A 85 3.78 12.58 -12.70
C GLU A 85 2.75 11.44 -12.88
N SER A 86 1.60 11.60 -12.19
CA SER A 86 0.23 11.36 -12.65
C SER A 86 -0.07 10.31 -13.74
N LYS A 87 -0.80 9.25 -13.37
CA LYS A 87 -1.88 8.68 -14.21
C LYS A 87 -3.25 8.86 -13.53
N SER A 88 -3.99 9.83 -14.07
CA SER A 88 -5.45 9.88 -14.22
C SER A 88 -6.35 9.57 -13.01
N GLY A 89 -6.63 10.61 -12.22
CA GLY A 89 -7.99 11.17 -12.14
C GLY A 89 -8.96 10.61 -11.09
N TRP A 90 -8.81 9.37 -10.64
CA TRP A 90 -9.84 8.74 -9.81
C TRP A 90 -9.79 9.04 -8.31
N VAL A 91 -8.82 9.79 -7.79
CA VAL A 91 -8.68 9.97 -6.32
C VAL A 91 -8.30 11.39 -5.91
N GLN A 92 -8.50 12.37 -6.81
CA GLN A 92 -8.17 13.77 -6.54
C GLN A 92 -9.23 14.45 -5.67
N THR A 93 -10.50 14.17 -5.93
CA THR A 93 -11.58 14.78 -5.16
C THR A 93 -11.80 14.02 -3.85
N LYS A 94 -12.24 14.73 -2.81
CA LYS A 94 -12.71 14.11 -1.57
C LYS A 94 -13.81 13.06 -1.85
N ARG A 95 -14.66 13.30 -2.85
CA ARG A 95 -15.74 12.37 -3.21
C ARG A 95 -15.19 11.04 -3.69
N ASP A 96 -14.18 11.07 -4.54
CA ASP A 96 -13.61 9.83 -5.07
C ASP A 96 -12.76 9.10 -4.04
N ARG A 97 -12.06 9.87 -3.18
CA ARG A 97 -11.45 9.31 -1.96
C ARG A 97 -12.47 8.58 -1.10
N LEU A 98 -13.63 9.19 -0.83
CA LEU A 98 -14.68 8.55 -0.03
C LEU A 98 -15.21 7.26 -0.70
N LYS A 99 -15.36 7.25 -2.03
CA LYS A 99 -15.79 6.05 -2.76
C LYS A 99 -14.82 4.87 -2.63
N SER A 100 -13.54 5.12 -2.42
CA SER A 100 -12.56 4.04 -2.23
C SER A 100 -12.86 3.18 -1.00
N PHE A 101 -13.58 3.70 0.00
CA PHE A 101 -13.91 3.02 1.26
C PHE A 101 -15.06 2.01 1.18
N ILE A 102 -15.45 1.58 -0.02
CA ILE A 102 -16.37 0.46 -0.17
C ILE A 102 -15.72 -0.79 0.47
N GLY A 103 -16.41 -1.41 1.42
CA GLY A 103 -15.90 -2.56 2.17
C GLY A 103 -14.94 -2.21 3.31
N TRP A 104 -14.85 -0.94 3.71
CA TRP A 104 -14.09 -0.53 4.89
C TRP A 104 -14.66 -1.15 6.17
N ASN A 105 -13.77 -1.73 6.99
CA ASN A 105 -14.08 -2.32 8.29
C ASN A 105 -13.19 -1.78 9.43
N GLY A 106 -12.45 -0.70 9.18
CA GLY A 106 -11.60 -0.05 10.18
C GLY A 106 -12.39 0.81 11.17
N GLN A 107 -11.73 1.21 12.25
CA GLN A 107 -12.37 1.84 13.42
C GLN A 107 -12.65 3.34 13.26
N VAL A 108 -12.05 3.99 12.25
CA VAL A 108 -12.18 5.43 11.99
C VAL A 108 -13.17 5.68 10.85
N ASP A 109 -13.95 6.75 10.95
CA ASP A 109 -14.95 7.13 9.95
C ASP A 109 -14.28 7.43 8.58
N PRO A 110 -14.65 6.70 7.52
CA PRO A 110 -14.22 6.98 6.14
C PRO A 110 -14.37 8.44 5.70
N ARG A 111 -15.37 9.17 6.22
CA ARG A 111 -15.60 10.58 5.90
C ARG A 111 -14.48 11.46 6.46
N GLN A 112 -13.98 11.15 7.66
CA GLN A 112 -12.87 11.88 8.26
C GLN A 112 -11.56 11.56 7.54
N LEU A 113 -11.33 10.28 7.22
CA LEU A 113 -10.17 9.84 6.44
C LEU A 113 -10.15 10.54 5.07
N ALA A 114 -11.26 10.48 4.32
CA ALA A 114 -11.37 11.14 3.03
C ALA A 114 -11.19 12.66 3.12
N HIS A 115 -11.69 13.30 4.19
CA HIS A 115 -11.44 14.72 4.44
C HIS A 115 -9.96 15.01 4.65
N ALA A 116 -9.24 14.24 5.47
CA ALA A 116 -7.81 14.41 5.73
C ALA A 116 -6.89 14.00 4.56
N GLY A 117 -7.48 13.71 3.39
CA GLY A 117 -6.74 13.42 2.16
C GLY A 117 -6.52 11.94 1.90
N PHE A 118 -7.12 11.05 2.68
CA PHE A 118 -6.89 9.62 2.56
C PHE A 118 -7.87 8.91 1.64
N TYR A 119 -7.39 7.88 0.94
CA TYR A 119 -8.20 6.89 0.26
C TYR A 119 -7.82 5.49 0.70
N TYR A 120 -8.79 4.58 0.70
CA TYR A 120 -8.62 3.19 1.09
C TYR A 120 -7.89 2.38 0.01
N LEU A 121 -6.99 1.50 0.43
CA LEU A 121 -6.24 0.61 -0.45
C LEU A 121 -6.93 -0.74 -0.72
N GLY A 122 -8.08 -0.99 -0.10
CA GLY A 122 -8.83 -2.24 -0.31
C GLY A 122 -8.38 -3.41 0.57
N ASN A 123 -7.44 -3.20 1.50
CA ASN A 123 -7.00 -4.22 2.44
C ASN A 123 -6.71 -3.69 3.85
N SER A 124 -7.24 -4.40 4.86
CA SER A 124 -7.14 -4.03 6.28
C SER A 124 -7.69 -2.61 6.51
N ASP A 125 -7.03 -1.85 7.35
CA ASP A 125 -7.27 -0.45 7.67
C ASP A 125 -6.30 0.49 6.92
N ARG A 126 -5.70 0.03 5.81
CA ARG A 126 -4.65 0.79 5.13
C ARG A 126 -5.23 1.88 4.24
N VAL A 127 -4.76 3.11 4.46
CA VAL A 127 -5.17 4.27 3.66
C VAL A 127 -3.95 5.03 3.15
N GLN A 128 -4.06 5.72 2.02
CA GLN A 128 -2.96 6.48 1.43
C GLN A 128 -3.38 7.93 1.18
N CYS A 129 -2.50 8.88 1.47
CA CYS A 129 -2.76 10.29 1.17
C CYS A 129 -2.59 10.57 -0.31
N PHE A 130 -3.56 11.24 -0.95
CA PHE A 130 -3.47 11.61 -2.37
C PHE A 130 -2.35 12.62 -2.69
N SER A 131 -1.88 13.37 -1.69
CA SER A 131 -0.91 14.46 -1.86
C SER A 131 0.52 14.02 -1.54
N CYS A 132 0.79 13.61 -0.29
CA CYS A 132 2.12 13.15 0.11
C CYS A 132 2.41 11.68 -0.22
N GLN A 133 1.41 10.93 -0.68
CA GLN A 133 1.50 9.51 -1.05
C GLN A 133 1.87 8.56 0.10
N THR A 134 1.92 9.05 1.34
CA THR A 134 2.17 8.20 2.50
C THR A 134 0.98 7.29 2.80
N ILE A 135 1.28 6.04 3.15
CA ILE A 135 0.34 5.04 3.63
C ILE A 135 0.31 5.02 5.17
N PHE A 136 -0.90 5.12 5.72
CA PHE A 136 -1.21 5.01 7.15
C PHE A 136 -1.93 3.68 7.42
N ARG A 137 -1.77 3.17 8.63
CA ARG A 137 -2.29 1.89 9.12
C ARG A 137 -2.35 1.93 10.65
N ASP A 138 -2.85 0.87 11.24
CA ASP A 138 -2.98 0.65 12.68
C ASP A 138 -3.90 1.68 13.36
N TRP A 139 -4.98 2.08 12.66
CA TRP A 139 -5.97 3.04 13.13
C TRP A 139 -6.82 2.48 14.27
N VAL A 140 -6.93 3.24 15.36
CA VAL A 140 -7.78 2.89 16.51
C VAL A 140 -8.99 3.80 16.61
N ALA A 141 -10.01 3.35 17.35
CA ALA A 141 -11.19 4.15 17.62
C ALA A 141 -10.82 5.43 18.36
N GLY A 142 -11.21 6.58 17.81
CA GLY A 142 -10.92 7.90 18.37
C GLY A 142 -9.71 8.62 17.75
N ASP A 143 -8.94 7.97 16.87
CA ASP A 143 -7.90 8.65 16.12
C ASP A 143 -8.49 9.76 15.25
N ASP A 144 -7.86 10.93 15.28
CA ASP A 144 -8.17 12.05 14.37
C ASP A 144 -7.22 12.01 13.16
N PRO A 145 -7.73 11.79 11.93
CA PRO A 145 -6.91 11.70 10.75
C PRO A 145 -6.10 12.95 10.42
N TRP A 146 -6.56 14.15 10.78
CA TRP A 146 -5.79 15.38 10.57
C TRP A 146 -4.61 15.48 11.54
N ILE A 147 -4.83 15.07 12.80
CA ILE A 147 -3.78 15.07 13.83
C ILE A 147 -2.72 14.03 13.49
N GLU A 148 -3.11 12.78 13.23
CA GLU A 148 -2.15 11.72 12.88
C GLU A 148 -1.37 12.06 11.60
N HIS A 149 -2.04 12.62 10.59
CA HIS A 149 -1.38 13.06 9.37
C HIS A 149 -0.37 14.19 9.63
N SER A 150 -0.74 15.20 10.42
CA SER A 150 0.13 16.33 10.77
C SER A 150 1.32 15.92 11.63
N LYS A 151 1.10 14.97 12.55
CA LYS A 151 2.10 14.42 13.46
C LYS A 151 3.22 13.72 12.69
N TRP A 152 2.85 12.75 11.86
CA TRP A 152 3.81 11.87 11.19
C TRP A 152 4.39 12.50 9.91
N TYR A 153 3.59 13.27 9.17
CA TYR A 153 3.99 13.85 7.88
C TYR A 153 3.63 15.34 7.81
N PRO A 154 4.27 16.17 8.67
CA PRO A 154 3.99 17.60 8.73
C PRO A 154 4.24 18.31 7.41
N ASP A 155 5.18 17.83 6.59
CA ASP A 155 5.53 18.47 5.31
C ASP A 155 4.59 18.09 4.16
N CYS A 156 3.51 17.35 4.43
CA CYS A 156 2.50 17.04 3.43
C CYS A 156 1.89 18.33 2.84
N PRO A 157 1.95 18.56 1.51
CA PRO A 157 1.44 19.78 0.90
C PRO A 157 -0.05 20.02 1.17
N TYR A 158 -0.86 18.96 1.21
CA TYR A 158 -2.28 19.08 1.50
C TYR A 158 -2.56 19.50 2.95
N ILE A 159 -1.86 18.91 3.91
CA ILE A 159 -1.98 19.28 5.33
C ILE A 159 -1.54 20.73 5.55
N GLN A 160 -0.42 21.11 4.94
CA GLN A 160 0.09 22.48 4.97
C GLN A 160 -0.89 23.47 4.34
N LEU A 161 -1.56 23.10 3.25
CA LEU A 161 -2.57 23.91 2.59
C LEU A 161 -3.84 24.07 3.44
N CYS A 162 -4.32 23.00 4.07
CA CYS A 162 -5.60 23.02 4.80
C CYS A 162 -5.48 23.59 6.22
N LEU A 163 -4.39 23.32 6.93
CA LEU A 163 -4.21 23.73 8.33
C LEU A 163 -3.27 24.92 8.50
N GLY A 164 -2.35 25.13 7.54
CA GLY A 164 -1.32 26.16 7.64
C GLY A 164 -0.09 25.74 8.45
N LYS A 165 1.07 26.28 8.03
CA LYS A 165 2.40 25.93 8.56
C LYS A 165 2.52 26.02 10.07
N GLU A 166 1.97 27.06 10.69
CA GLU A 166 2.15 27.29 12.13
C GLU A 166 1.32 26.33 12.98
N ILE A 167 0.09 25.99 12.56
CA ILE A 167 -0.75 25.00 13.24
C ILE A 167 -0.11 23.61 13.16
N VAL A 168 0.39 23.22 11.99
CA VAL A 168 1.05 21.91 11.82
C VAL A 168 2.30 21.77 12.69
N LYS A 169 3.12 22.83 12.76
CA LYS A 169 4.29 22.88 13.66
C LYS A 169 3.87 22.76 15.12
N GLU A 170 2.79 23.42 15.53
CA GLU A 170 2.29 23.35 16.91
C GLU A 170 1.78 21.95 17.26
N ILE A 171 1.02 21.30 16.37
CA ILE A 171 0.58 19.91 16.55
C ILE A 171 1.79 19.00 16.77
N ARG A 172 2.79 19.08 15.88
CA ARG A 172 4.01 18.26 16.00
C ARG A 172 4.78 18.54 17.30
N ARG A 173 4.89 19.81 17.68
CA ARG A 173 5.58 20.22 18.92
C ARG A 173 4.88 19.67 20.15
N ASN A 174 3.54 19.72 20.21
CA ASN A 174 2.78 19.24 21.36
C ASN A 174 2.79 17.72 21.46
N VAL A 175 2.79 17.01 20.33
CA VAL A 175 3.03 15.56 20.33
C VAL A 175 4.41 15.23 20.90
N LEU A 176 5.48 15.92 20.46
CA LEU A 176 6.84 15.67 20.95
C LEU A 176 7.01 16.02 22.44
N LYS A 177 6.30 17.03 22.95
CA LYS A 177 6.32 17.41 24.36
C LYS A 177 5.59 16.41 25.27
N ASN A 178 4.55 15.76 24.75
CA ASN A 178 3.71 14.82 25.49
C ASN A 178 4.06 13.35 25.20
N ALA A 179 5.08 13.10 24.38
CA ALA A 179 5.57 11.75 24.12
C ALA A 179 6.27 11.23 25.39
N PRO A 180 5.95 10.00 25.84
CA PRO A 180 6.83 9.28 26.75
C PRO A 180 8.26 9.27 26.19
N ILE A 181 9.27 9.28 27.06
CA ILE A 181 10.70 9.41 26.69
C ILE A 181 11.15 8.35 25.65
N ASP A 182 10.40 7.26 25.46
CA ASP A 182 10.71 6.14 24.56
C ASP A 182 10.11 6.19 23.14
N VAL A 183 9.42 7.26 22.69
CA VAL A 183 8.83 7.29 21.33
C VAL A 183 9.79 7.79 20.23
N VAL A 184 11.10 7.80 20.51
CA VAL A 184 12.15 7.93 19.49
C VAL A 184 12.65 6.55 19.12
N ASP A 185 11.88 5.81 18.32
CA ASP A 185 12.40 4.96 17.24
C ASP A 185 11.29 4.09 16.64
N CYS A 186 10.82 4.48 15.47
CA CYS A 186 10.30 3.58 14.43
C CYS A 186 10.32 4.32 13.09
N VAL A 187 11.51 4.79 12.68
CA VAL A 187 11.78 5.19 11.29
C VAL A 187 13.14 4.63 10.90
N HIS A 188 13.14 3.36 10.49
CA HIS A 188 14.10 2.81 9.52
C HIS A 188 13.32 1.87 8.59
#